data_AF-A0A5E4M9P9-F1
#
_entry.id   AF-A0A5E4M9P9-F1
#
_cell.length_a   1.000
_cell.length_b   1.000
_cell.length_c   1.000
_cell.angle_alpha   90.00
_cell.angle_beta   90.00
_cell.angle_gamma   90.00
#
_symmetry.space_group_name_H-M   'P 1'
#
loop_
_entity.id
_entity.type
_entity.pdbx_description
1 polymer ?
#
loop_
_entity_poly.entity_id
_entity_poly.type
_entity_poly.pdbx_seq_one_letter_code
_entity_poly.pdbx_strand_id
1 'polypeptide(L)'
;MDVPKKIHQDKNYLCIEATDSPEQNLIQYFQICNNFIHKARLKSENVLIHCLAGMSRSVTIAAAYIMSVTTIKLKHVLRLLKACRSIACPNEGFNKQLQYFECNYLLEERNRLKLISNSNNQLTADEEYCKKIIHSGEDHKK
;
A
#
# COMPACT_ATOMS: atom_id res chain seq x y z
N MET A 1 -11.30 10.28 -19.93
CA MET A 1 -10.29 9.80 -18.96
C MET A 1 -10.64 10.39 -17.61
N ASP A 2 -10.82 9.57 -16.57
CA ASP A 2 -11.05 10.06 -15.20
C ASP A 2 -9.75 10.64 -14.64
N VAL A 3 -9.62 11.96 -14.69
CA VAL A 3 -8.47 12.69 -14.15
C VAL A 3 -8.62 12.84 -12.64
N PRO A 4 -7.58 12.60 -11.82
CA PRO A 4 -7.64 12.81 -10.38
C PRO A 4 -7.89 14.30 -10.06
N LYS A 5 -8.89 14.57 -9.20
CA LYS A 5 -9.33 15.93 -8.86
C LYS A 5 -9.20 16.21 -7.38
N LYS A 6 -8.76 17.42 -7.04
CA LYS A 6 -8.79 17.95 -5.67
C LYS A 6 -10.18 18.54 -5.42
N ILE A 7 -10.95 17.89 -4.55
CA ILE A 7 -12.36 18.26 -4.30
C ILE A 7 -12.48 19.13 -3.04
N HIS A 8 -11.69 18.81 -2.00
CA HIS A 8 -11.77 19.46 -0.69
C HIS A 8 -10.55 20.37 -0.47
N GLN A 9 -10.77 21.64 -0.16
CA GLN A 9 -9.68 22.61 0.00
C GLN A 9 -8.81 22.35 1.25
N ASP A 10 -9.38 21.70 2.27
CA ASP A 10 -8.75 21.39 3.56
C ASP A 10 -7.93 20.09 3.56
N LYS A 11 -7.75 19.44 2.41
CA LYS A 11 -7.04 18.16 2.30
C LYS A 11 -5.74 18.29 1.51
N ASN A 12 -4.74 17.54 1.95
CA ASN A 12 -3.50 17.34 1.20
C ASN A 12 -3.69 16.24 0.16
N TYR A 13 -3.26 16.47 -1.08
CA TYR A 13 -3.43 15.52 -2.19
C TYR A 13 -2.11 15.16 -2.85
N LEU A 14 -1.94 13.87 -3.10
CA LEU A 14 -1.04 13.34 -4.13
C LEU A 14 -1.91 12.72 -5.24
N CYS A 15 -1.91 13.33 -6.42
CA CYS A 15 -2.66 12.85 -7.58
C CYS A 15 -1.71 12.12 -8.54
N ILE A 16 -1.96 10.84 -8.77
CA ILE A 16 -1.21 10.02 -9.73
C ILE A 16 -2.13 9.70 -10.90
N GLU A 17 -1.72 10.08 -12.10
CA GLU A 17 -2.39 9.70 -13.33
C GLU A 17 -1.91 8.31 -13.77
N ALA A 18 -2.79 7.32 -13.68
CA ALA A 18 -2.49 5.96 -14.05
C ALA A 18 -3.75 5.22 -14.52
N THR A 19 -3.65 4.49 -15.62
CA THR A 19 -4.72 3.58 -16.08
C THR A 19 -4.71 2.29 -15.27
N ASP A 20 -5.84 1.58 -15.27
CA ASP A 20 -5.93 0.23 -14.70
C ASP A 20 -5.68 -0.83 -15.77
N SER A 21 -4.51 -0.78 -16.41
CA SER A 21 -4.10 -1.81 -17.36
C SER A 21 -2.81 -2.50 -16.90
N PRO A 22 -2.58 -3.76 -17.29
CA PRO A 22 -1.36 -4.49 -16.94
C PRO A 22 -0.05 -3.82 -17.39
N GLU A 23 -0.12 -3.01 -18.46
CA GLU A 23 1.02 -2.31 -19.06
C GLU A 23 1.38 -1.01 -18.32
N GLN A 24 0.47 -0.47 -17.51
CA GLN A 24 0.75 0.74 -16.74
C GLN A 24 1.85 0.47 -15.71
N ASN A 25 2.97 1.18 -15.82
CA ASN A 25 4.03 1.12 -14.80
C ASN A 25 3.60 1.91 -13.55
N LEU A 26 3.30 1.20 -12.46
CA LEU A 26 3.00 1.79 -11.15
C LEU A 26 4.21 1.79 -10.20
N ILE A 27 5.22 0.94 -10.42
CA ILE A 27 6.42 0.90 -9.57
C ILE A 27 7.10 2.26 -9.49
N GLN A 28 7.15 3.00 -10.60
CA GLN A 28 7.71 4.36 -10.64
C GLN A 28 7.06 5.31 -9.62
N TYR A 29 5.84 5.02 -9.15
CA TYR A 29 5.12 5.83 -8.17
C TYR A 29 5.19 5.30 -6.74
N PHE A 30 5.73 4.10 -6.50
CA PHE A 30 5.73 3.50 -5.16
C PHE A 30 6.45 4.38 -4.15
N GLN A 31 7.64 4.89 -4.49
CA GLN A 31 8.43 5.72 -3.59
C GLN A 31 7.71 7.04 -3.22
N ILE A 32 7.15 7.75 -4.20
CA ILE A 32 6.44 9.02 -3.95
C ILE A 32 5.14 8.78 -3.15
N CYS A 33 4.41 7.69 -3.44
CA CYS A 33 3.22 7.31 -2.68
C CYS A 33 3.57 6.92 -1.24
N ASN A 34 4.56 6.05 -1.07
CA ASN A 34 5.05 5.63 0.25
C ASN A 34 5.48 6.82 1.08
N ASN A 35 6.19 7.79 0.50
CA ASN A 35 6.58 9.03 1.18
C ASN A 35 5.38 9.85 1.63
N PHE A 36 4.39 10.03 0.76
CA PHE A 36 3.19 10.78 1.09
C PHE A 36 2.44 10.12 2.26
N ILE A 37 2.23 8.80 2.19
CA ILE A 37 1.54 8.04 3.23
C ILE A 37 2.34 8.07 4.54
N HIS A 38 3.64 7.79 4.49
CA HIS A 38 4.49 7.69 5.67
C HIS A 38 4.61 9.03 6.40
N LYS A 39 4.78 10.15 5.69
CA LYS A 39 4.86 11.48 6.31
C LYS A 39 3.58 11.88 7.02
N ALA A 40 2.41 11.59 6.44
CA ALA A 40 1.13 11.84 7.09
C ALA A 40 0.98 11.00 8.37
N ARG A 41 1.34 9.71 8.29
CA ARG A 41 1.27 8.80 9.46
C ARG A 41 2.23 9.18 10.59
N LEU A 42 3.41 9.71 10.28
CA LEU A 42 4.35 10.24 11.28
C LEU A 42 3.80 11.48 12.02
N LYS A 43 2.87 12.20 11.40
CA LYS A 43 2.14 13.31 12.03
C LYS A 43 0.84 12.87 12.71
N SER A 44 0.62 11.55 12.81
CA SER A 44 -0.64 10.97 13.31
C SER A 44 -1.88 11.40 12.50
N GLU A 45 -1.71 11.67 11.20
CA GLU A 45 -2.80 11.97 10.27
C GLU A 45 -3.30 10.70 9.56
N ASN A 46 -4.54 10.75 9.08
CA ASN A 46 -5.16 9.68 8.29
C ASN A 46 -4.97 9.90 6.79
N VAL A 47 -4.78 8.81 6.04
CA VAL A 47 -4.62 8.84 4.58
C VAL A 47 -5.67 7.96 3.92
N LEU A 48 -6.42 8.54 2.98
CA LEU A 48 -7.30 7.81 2.07
C LEU A 48 -6.58 7.53 0.75
N ILE A 49 -6.41 6.24 0.42
CA ILE A 49 -5.90 5.80 -0.89
C ILE A 49 -7.09 5.32 -1.70
N HIS A 50 -7.39 5.97 -2.83
CA HIS A 50 -8.52 5.59 -3.67
C HIS A 50 -8.16 5.54 -5.16
N CYS A 51 -8.95 4.79 -5.91
CA CYS A 51 -9.00 4.79 -7.37
C CYS A 51 -10.48 4.64 -7.78
N LEU A 52 -10.79 4.52 -9.08
CA LEU A 52 -12.18 4.48 -9.55
C LEU A 52 -13.04 3.41 -8.84
N ALA A 53 -12.60 2.15 -8.83
CA ALA A 53 -13.35 1.04 -8.22
C ALA A 53 -12.88 0.67 -6.80
N GLY A 54 -11.73 1.19 -6.36
CA GLY A 54 -11.09 0.74 -5.13
C GLY A 54 -10.73 -0.75 -5.15
N MET A 55 -10.37 -1.29 -6.31
CA MET A 55 -10.12 -2.72 -6.57
C MET A 55 -8.65 -3.02 -6.88
N SER A 56 -8.05 -2.26 -7.81
CA SER A 56 -6.74 -2.59 -8.39
C SER A 56 -5.68 -1.53 -8.05
N ARG A 57 -5.62 -0.39 -8.76
CA ARG A 57 -4.59 0.68 -8.56
C ARG A 57 -4.36 1.07 -7.09
N SER A 58 -5.41 1.42 -6.35
CA SER A 58 -5.29 1.82 -4.94
C SER A 58 -4.85 0.66 -4.04
N VAL A 59 -5.27 -0.56 -4.35
CA VAL A 59 -4.86 -1.78 -3.62
C VAL A 59 -3.39 -2.07 -3.87
N THR A 60 -2.89 -1.87 -5.09
CA THR A 60 -1.47 -1.99 -5.43
C THR A 60 -0.62 -1.04 -4.61
N ILE A 61 -0.99 0.24 -4.53
CA ILE A 61 -0.26 1.24 -3.74
C ILE A 61 -0.30 0.90 -2.24
N ALA A 62 -1.47 0.50 -1.72
CA ALA A 62 -1.59 0.06 -0.34
C ALA A 62 -0.71 -1.17 -0.04
N ALA A 63 -0.67 -2.15 -0.95
CA ALA A 63 0.15 -3.34 -0.79
C ALA A 63 1.64 -3.02 -0.78
N ALA A 64 2.10 -2.17 -1.71
CA ALA A 64 3.49 -1.70 -1.74
C ALA A 64 3.87 -1.03 -0.40
N TYR A 65 3.02 -0.14 0.10
CA TYR A 65 3.28 0.55 1.37
C TYR A 65 3.32 -0.40 2.57
N ILE A 66 2.34 -1.31 2.71
CA ILE A 66 2.28 -2.25 3.83
C ILE A 66 3.53 -3.14 3.84
N MET A 67 3.97 -3.64 2.68
CA MET A 67 5.23 -4.40 2.60
C MET A 67 6.43 -3.56 3.05
N SER A 68 6.47 -2.27 2.69
CA SER A 68 7.56 -1.36 3.03
C SER A 68 7.66 -0.99 4.51
N VAL A 69 6.57 -1.11 5.28
CA VAL A 69 6.56 -0.79 6.73
C VAL A 69 6.38 -2.03 7.63
N THR A 70 6.31 -3.22 7.06
CA THR A 70 6.19 -4.50 7.78
C THR A 70 7.20 -5.51 7.23
N THR A 71 7.30 -6.68 7.85
CA THR A 71 8.06 -7.84 7.33
C THR A 71 7.19 -8.80 6.52
N ILE A 72 5.91 -8.47 6.34
CA ILE A 72 4.90 -9.35 5.73
C ILE A 72 5.11 -9.42 4.22
N LYS A 73 5.13 -10.66 3.70
CA LYS A 73 5.29 -10.94 2.28
C LYS A 73 4.04 -10.60 1.47
N LEU A 74 4.21 -10.28 0.19
CA LEU A 74 3.15 -9.88 -0.73
C LEU A 74 1.90 -10.78 -0.66
N LYS A 75 2.10 -12.10 -0.69
CA LYS A 75 1.01 -13.09 -0.59
C LYS A 75 0.09 -12.84 0.60
N HIS A 76 0.67 -12.53 1.76
CA HIS A 76 -0.10 -12.28 2.99
C HIS A 76 -0.69 -10.87 3.01
N VAL A 77 0.01 -9.88 2.46
CA VAL A 77 -0.53 -8.52 2.29
C VAL A 77 -1.76 -8.50 1.39
N LEU A 78 -1.77 -9.24 0.28
CA LEU A 78 -2.95 -9.34 -0.58
C LEU A 78 -4.12 -10.05 0.12
N ARG A 79 -3.85 -11.09 0.91
CA ARG A 79 -4.87 -11.75 1.75
C ARG A 79 -5.45 -10.79 2.79
N LEU A 80 -4.59 -10.03 3.46
CA LEU A 80 -4.98 -9.00 4.44
C LEU A 80 -5.92 -7.96 3.80
N LEU A 81 -5.51 -7.41 2.65
CA LEU A 81 -6.31 -6.42 1.92
C LEU A 81 -7.65 -6.99 1.45
N LYS A 82 -7.67 -8.27 1.03
CA LYS A 82 -8.91 -8.97 0.65
C LYS A 82 -9.86 -9.17 1.84
N ALA A 83 -9.32 -9.47 3.02
CA ALA A 83 -10.10 -9.59 4.25
C ALA A 83 -10.72 -8.24 4.67
N CYS A 84 -9.97 -7.14 4.52
CA CYS A 84 -10.47 -5.80 4.81
C CYS A 84 -11.42 -5.26 3.73
N ARG A 85 -11.23 -5.66 2.48
CA ARG A 85 -12.04 -5.26 1.33
C ARG A 85 -12.17 -6.41 0.34
N SER A 86 -13.31 -7.09 0.39
CA SER A 86 -13.58 -8.33 -0.37
C SER A 86 -13.37 -8.23 -1.88
N ILE A 87 -13.49 -7.03 -2.46
CA ILE A 87 -13.26 -6.82 -3.90
C ILE A 87 -11.80 -6.53 -4.26
N ALA A 88 -10.89 -6.35 -3.28
CA ALA A 88 -9.48 -6.06 -3.54
C ALA A 88 -8.87 -7.11 -4.47
N CYS A 89 -8.33 -6.67 -5.61
CA CYS A 89 -7.79 -7.53 -6.65
C CYS A 89 -6.97 -6.67 -7.63
N PRO A 90 -5.66 -6.50 -7.39
CA PRO A 90 -4.77 -5.91 -8.39
C PRO A 90 -4.86 -6.68 -9.70
N ASN A 91 -4.79 -5.99 -10.84
CA ASN A 91 -4.65 -6.65 -12.13
C ASN A 91 -3.33 -7.45 -12.19
N GLU A 92 -3.21 -8.35 -13.17
CA GLU A 92 -2.06 -9.25 -13.29
C GLU A 92 -0.71 -8.52 -13.48
N GLY A 93 -0.69 -7.41 -14.21
CA GLY A 93 0.51 -6.60 -14.41
C GLY A 93 0.96 -5.96 -13.10
N PHE A 94 0.02 -5.46 -12.29
CA PHE A 94 0.32 -4.91 -10.98
C PHE A 94 0.77 -5.99 -9.99
N ASN A 95 0.23 -7.21 -10.05
CA ASN A 95 0.74 -8.33 -9.25
C ASN A 95 2.19 -8.66 -9.60
N LYS A 96 2.54 -8.73 -10.90
CA LYS A 96 3.93 -8.94 -11.36
C LYS A 96 4.84 -7.81 -10.88
N GLN A 97 4.37 -6.56 -10.94
CA GLN A 97 5.10 -5.40 -10.46
C GLN A 97 5.32 -5.43 -8.93
N LEU A 98 4.34 -5.85 -8.15
CA LEU A 98 4.48 -6.03 -6.70
C LEU A 98 5.49 -7.13 -6.34
N GLN A 99 5.48 -8.24 -7.08
CA GLN A 99 6.47 -9.32 -6.92
C GLN A 99 7.89 -8.82 -7.25
N TYR A 100 8.02 -8.08 -8.36
CA TYR A 100 9.28 -7.48 -8.74
C TYR A 100 9.78 -6.47 -7.70
N PHE A 101 8.89 -5.66 -7.14
CA PHE A 101 9.20 -4.76 -6.03
C PHE A 101 9.65 -5.52 -4.77
N GLU A 102 8.94 -6.58 -4.37
CA GLU A 102 9.29 -7.44 -3.23
C GLU A 102 10.71 -8.02 -3.35
N CYS A 103 11.09 -8.48 -4.56
CA CYS A 103 12.40 -9.10 -4.79
C CYS A 103 13.55 -8.10 -4.97
N ASN A 104 13.30 -6.93 -5.57
CA ASN A 104 14.40 -6.08 -6.06
C ASN A 104 14.56 -4.75 -5.30
N TYR A 105 13.48 -4.17 -4.77
CA TYR A 105 13.52 -2.81 -4.20
C TYR A 105 13.02 -2.72 -2.76
N LEU A 106 12.31 -3.73 -2.27
CA LEU A 106 11.64 -3.67 -0.97
C LEU A 106 12.61 -3.45 0.20
N LEU A 107 13.79 -4.07 0.15
CA LEU A 107 14.80 -3.89 1.21
C LEU A 107 15.32 -2.46 1.28
N GLU A 108 15.64 -1.89 0.11
CA GLU A 108 16.08 -0.49 0.00
C GLU A 108 14.99 0.46 0.50
N GLU A 109 13.74 0.24 0.07
CA GLU A 109 12.62 1.08 0.47
C GLU A 109 12.33 1.02 1.98
N ARG A 110 12.44 -0.18 2.59
CA ARG A 110 12.34 -0.34 4.05
C ARG A 110 13.40 0.49 4.79
N ASN A 111 14.65 0.42 4.33
CA ASN A 111 15.74 1.19 4.93
C ASN A 111 15.51 2.69 4.76
N ARG A 112 15.05 3.11 3.59
CA ARG A 112 14.74 4.51 3.29
C ARG A 112 13.63 5.07 4.18
N LEU A 113 12.54 4.33 4.40
CA LEU A 113 11.46 4.77 5.30
C LEU A 113 11.90 4.83 6.77
N LYS A 114 12.74 3.88 7.23
CA LYS A 114 13.33 3.92 8.59
C LYS A 114 14.14 5.20 8.85
N LEU A 115 14.88 5.66 7.85
CA LEU A 115 15.64 6.92 7.96
C LEU A 115 14.73 8.16 8.06
N ILE A 116 13.50 8.09 7.55
CA ILE A 116 12.54 9.19 7.64
C ILE A 116 11.86 9.22 9.02
N SER A 117 11.64 8.06 9.64
CA SER A 117 10.85 7.96 10.87
C SER A 117 11.60 8.30 12.16
N ASN A 118 12.95 8.28 12.19
CA ASN A 118 13.78 8.47 13.40
C ASN A 118 13.30 7.67 14.65
N SER A 119 12.48 6.64 14.46
CA SER A 119 11.81 5.91 15.54
C SER A 119 11.43 4.50 15.06
N ASN A 120 11.94 3.49 15.78
CA ASN A 120 11.69 2.08 15.51
C ASN A 120 10.31 1.60 16.00
N ASN A 121 9.66 2.34 16.92
CA ASN A 121 8.44 1.90 17.61
C ASN A 121 7.17 1.82 16.73
N GLN A 122 7.10 2.54 15.60
CA GLN A 122 5.90 2.51 14.75
C GLN A 122 5.82 1.25 13.88
N LEU A 123 6.98 0.67 13.52
CA LEU A 123 7.04 -0.53 12.66
C LEU A 123 6.53 -1.79 13.36
N THR A 124 6.71 -1.88 14.69
CA THR A 124 6.26 -3.04 15.48
C THR A 124 4.74 -3.06 15.62
N ALA A 125 4.10 -1.90 15.80
CA ALA A 125 2.64 -1.80 15.89
C ALA A 125 1.94 -2.18 14.57
N ASP A 126 2.49 -1.77 13.43
CA ASP A 126 1.95 -2.09 12.11
C ASP A 126 1.99 -3.59 11.82
N GLU A 127 3.12 -4.23 12.16
CA GLU A 127 3.32 -5.67 12.03
C GLU A 127 2.30 -6.46 12.86
N GLU A 128 2.12 -6.09 14.13
CA GLU A 128 1.17 -6.76 15.04
C GLU A 128 -0.27 -6.62 14.57
N TYR A 129 -0.67 -5.41 14.15
CA TYR A 129 -2.02 -5.16 13.64
C TYR A 129 -2.31 -6.02 12.40
N CYS A 130 -1.37 -6.08 11.45
CA CYS A 130 -1.54 -6.89 10.26
C CYS A 130 -1.59 -8.40 10.59
N LYS A 131 -0.75 -8.89 11.50
CA LYS A 131 -0.78 -10.29 11.95
C LYS A 131 -2.11 -10.68 12.59
N LYS A 132 -2.69 -9.81 13.43
CA LYS A 132 -4.01 -10.05 14.05
C LYS A 132 -5.08 -10.31 12.99
N ILE A 133 -5.17 -9.47 11.96
CA ILE A 133 -6.15 -9.63 10.88
C ILE A 133 -5.91 -10.93 10.09
N ILE A 134 -4.64 -11.27 9.82
CA ILE A 134 -4.30 -12.50 9.09
C ILE A 134 -4.76 -13.74 9.86
N HIS A 135 -4.54 -13.79 11.17
CA HIS A 135 -4.95 -14.92 12.02
C HIS A 135 -6.47 -15.03 12.16
N SER A 136 -7.18 -13.92 12.40
CA SER A 136 -8.65 -13.94 12.46
C SER A 136 -9.32 -14.41 11.17
N GLY A 137 -8.67 -14.22 10.01
CA GLY A 137 -9.15 -14.70 8.72
C GLY A 137 -8.96 -16.21 8.47
N GLU A 138 -8.17 -16.91 9.29
CA GLU A 138 -7.93 -18.35 9.17
C GLU A 138 -8.92 -19.20 9.99
N ASP A 139 -9.49 -18.63 11.06
CA ASP A 139 -10.45 -19.32 11.93
C ASP A 139 -11.84 -19.52 11.29
N HIS A 140 -12.18 -18.75 10.24
CA HIS A 140 -13.46 -18.86 9.53
C HIS A 140 -13.45 -19.87 8.36
N LYS A 141 -12.43 -20.74 8.28
CA LYS A 141 -12.28 -21.77 7.23
C LYS A 141 -12.31 -23.22 7.74
N LYS A 142 -12.75 -23.45 8.99
CA LYS A 142 -13.03 -24.80 9.51
C LYS A 142 -14.52 -25.09 9.50
#